data_AF-A0A7S2VKZ0-F1
#
_entry.id   AF-A0A7S2VKZ0-F1
#
_cell.length_a   1.000
_cell.length_b   1.000
_cell.length_c   1.000
_cell.angle_alpha   90.00
_cell.angle_beta   90.00
_cell.angle_gamma   90.00
#
_symmetry.space_group_name_H-M   'P 1'
#
loop_
_entity.id
_entity.type
_entity.pdbx_description
1 polymer ?
#
loop_
_entity_poly.entity_id
_entity_poly.type
_entity_poly.pdbx_seq_one_letter_code
_entity_poly.pdbx_strand_id
1 'polypeptide(L)'
;REPGRPPHQAYALAPDVTVVQVLGGVTNLVYAYAGQWMYFELMATMSSADDFPKAFLVAGPTMVILYLGVALVGYGLGAGGSDLIDSLRAGPMLRVLAAMLAVHVAIAYTVTNVVLTRYLHGSLPGADVDARHAMSYLRHGACAVALLVSGFFVANSIPFFNQMMGVIGGLLAGPISFLLPIGLYLTALGDHLRD
;
A
#
# COMPACT_ATOMS: atom_id res chain seq x y z
N ARG A 1 15.34 -23.77 27.09
CA ARG A 1 16.38 -24.29 26.17
C ARG A 1 15.64 -24.83 24.97
N GLU A 2 15.37 -23.96 23.99
CA GLU A 2 14.67 -24.36 22.77
C GLU A 2 15.56 -25.33 21.96
N PRO A 3 14.99 -26.38 21.37
CA PRO A 3 15.74 -27.32 20.53
C PRO A 3 16.36 -26.58 19.34
N GLY A 4 17.60 -26.92 19.01
CA GLY A 4 18.39 -26.26 17.97
C GLY A 4 17.65 -26.15 16.64
N ARG A 5 17.47 -24.90 16.19
CA ARG A 5 17.00 -24.55 14.85
C ARG A 5 17.88 -25.27 13.82
N PRO A 6 17.34 -26.14 12.95
CA PRO A 6 18.13 -26.79 11.91
C PRO A 6 18.72 -25.76 10.94
N PRO A 7 19.87 -26.06 10.30
CA PRO A 7 20.53 -25.16 9.37
C PRO A 7 19.60 -24.88 8.18
N HIS A 8 19.36 -23.59 7.95
CA HIS A 8 18.90 -22.94 6.70
C HIS A 8 18.49 -23.89 5.56
N GLN A 9 17.37 -24.61 5.73
CA GLN A 9 16.72 -25.29 4.61
C GLN A 9 15.84 -24.26 3.89
N ALA A 10 16.40 -23.66 2.84
CA ALA A 10 15.63 -22.93 1.86
C ALA A 10 14.88 -23.98 1.02
N TYR A 11 13.65 -24.32 1.42
CA TYR A 11 12.80 -25.15 0.58
C TYR A 11 12.44 -24.37 -0.69
N ALA A 12 12.43 -24.99 -1.87
CA ALA A 12 11.91 -24.31 -3.07
C ALA A 12 10.38 -24.09 -2.97
N LEU A 13 9.69 -24.95 -2.22
CA LEU A 13 8.28 -24.90 -1.87
C LEU A 13 8.15 -25.33 -0.40
N ALA A 14 7.48 -24.53 0.43
CA ALA A 14 7.23 -24.93 1.81
C ALA A 14 6.39 -26.23 1.84
N PRO A 15 6.69 -27.19 2.73
CA PRO A 15 6.09 -28.52 2.69
C PRO A 15 4.57 -28.59 2.90
N ASP A 16 3.91 -27.48 3.28
CA ASP A 16 2.46 -27.41 3.56
C ASP A 16 1.75 -26.24 2.85
N VAL A 17 2.19 -25.87 1.63
CA VAL A 17 1.54 -24.76 0.88
C VAL A 17 0.13 -25.14 0.46
N THR A 18 -0.85 -24.41 0.97
CA THR A 18 -2.26 -24.52 0.55
C THR A 18 -2.58 -23.55 -0.59
N VAL A 19 -3.58 -23.89 -1.40
CA VAL A 19 -4.07 -23.00 -2.48
C VAL A 19 -4.46 -21.62 -1.93
N VAL A 20 -5.07 -21.58 -0.73
CA VAL A 20 -5.46 -20.33 -0.07
C VAL A 20 -4.25 -19.45 0.26
N GLN A 21 -3.14 -20.03 0.68
CA GLN A 21 -1.90 -19.27 0.94
C GLN A 21 -1.30 -18.71 -0.35
N VAL A 22 -1.33 -19.48 -1.44
CA VAL A 22 -0.87 -19.00 -2.76
C VAL A 22 -1.73 -17.84 -3.24
N LEU A 23 -3.05 -17.98 -3.21
CA LEU A 23 -3.98 -16.91 -3.59
C LEU A 23 -3.83 -15.68 -2.68
N GLY A 24 -3.68 -15.89 -1.37
CA GLY A 24 -3.38 -14.83 -0.41
C GLY A 24 -2.10 -14.07 -0.79
N GLY A 25 -1.02 -14.78 -1.12
CA GLY A 25 0.23 -14.20 -1.61
C GLY A 25 0.04 -13.36 -2.89
N VAL A 26 -0.74 -13.86 -3.85
CA VAL A 26 -1.07 -13.11 -5.08
C VAL A 26 -1.85 -11.84 -4.76
N THR A 27 -2.86 -11.90 -3.89
CA THR A 27 -3.63 -10.71 -3.51
C THR A 27 -2.79 -9.69 -2.74
N ASN A 28 -1.84 -10.13 -1.92
CA ASN A 28 -0.86 -9.26 -1.29
C ASN A 28 0.09 -8.61 -2.30
N LEU A 29 0.49 -9.34 -3.34
CA LEU A 29 1.26 -8.77 -4.44
C LEU A 29 0.46 -7.67 -5.14
N VAL A 30 -0.82 -7.92 -5.45
CA VAL A 30 -1.71 -6.91 -6.02
C VAL A 30 -1.83 -5.68 -5.11
N TYR A 31 -1.97 -5.88 -3.79
CA TYR A 31 -1.95 -4.79 -2.82
C TYR A 31 -0.63 -4.01 -2.83
N ALA A 32 0.51 -4.70 -2.88
CA ALA A 32 1.82 -4.07 -2.86
C ALA A 32 2.08 -3.17 -4.07
N TYR A 33 1.47 -3.48 -5.22
CA TYR A 33 1.51 -2.64 -6.43
C TYR A 33 0.27 -1.73 -6.58
N ALA A 34 -0.57 -1.62 -5.55
CA ALA A 34 -1.74 -0.75 -5.56
C ALA A 34 -1.31 0.71 -5.32
N GLY A 35 -1.22 1.49 -6.40
CA GLY A 35 -0.89 2.92 -6.35
C GLY A 35 -1.66 3.77 -7.36
N GLN A 36 -2.58 3.16 -8.11
CA GLN A 36 -3.19 3.77 -9.29
C GLN A 36 -4.03 5.00 -8.96
N TRP A 37 -4.63 5.02 -7.77
CA TRP A 37 -5.44 6.14 -7.28
C TRP A 37 -4.64 7.45 -7.15
N MET A 38 -3.32 7.36 -6.91
CA MET A 38 -2.44 8.52 -6.76
C MET A 38 -1.95 9.06 -8.11
N TYR A 39 -2.10 8.30 -9.20
CA TYR A 39 -1.54 8.69 -10.49
C TYR A 39 -2.13 9.99 -11.02
N PHE A 40 -3.44 10.23 -10.84
CA PHE A 40 -4.07 11.48 -11.27
C PHE A 40 -3.56 12.70 -10.50
N GLU A 41 -3.37 12.56 -9.19
CA GLU A 41 -2.79 13.63 -8.36
C GLU A 41 -1.34 13.90 -8.77
N LEU A 42 -0.54 12.85 -8.98
CA LEU A 42 0.83 12.98 -9.46
C LEU A 42 0.87 13.67 -10.83
N MET A 43 0.05 13.24 -11.79
CA MET A 43 -0.06 13.88 -13.11
C MET A 43 -0.46 15.35 -13.00
N ALA A 44 -1.37 15.70 -12.09
CA ALA A 44 -1.79 17.09 -11.86
C ALA A 44 -0.67 17.98 -11.30
N THR A 45 0.34 17.39 -10.65
CA THR A 45 1.52 18.11 -10.15
C THR A 45 2.67 18.21 -11.14
N MET A 46 2.65 17.44 -12.25
CA MET A 46 3.69 17.47 -13.27
C MET A 46 3.54 18.69 -14.18
N SER A 47 4.66 19.27 -14.65
CA SER A 47 4.62 20.37 -15.62
C SER A 47 3.94 19.97 -16.93
N SER A 48 4.02 18.69 -17.30
CA SER A 48 3.32 18.10 -18.43
C SER A 48 2.84 16.70 -18.01
N ALA A 49 1.54 16.45 -18.12
CA ALA A 49 0.96 15.14 -17.83
C ALA A 49 1.48 14.06 -18.79
N ASP A 50 1.88 14.43 -20.01
CA ASP A 50 2.41 13.53 -21.03
C ASP A 50 3.78 12.94 -20.66
N ASP A 51 4.46 13.51 -19.66
CA ASP A 51 5.72 12.98 -19.14
C ASP A 51 5.52 11.85 -18.11
N PHE A 52 4.29 11.61 -17.66
CA PHE A 52 3.99 10.56 -16.67
C PHE A 52 4.45 9.16 -17.10
N PRO A 53 4.22 8.69 -18.36
CA PRO A 53 4.72 7.39 -18.80
C PRO A 53 6.25 7.27 -18.72
N LYS A 54 7.00 8.36 -18.93
CA LYS A 54 8.47 8.36 -18.81
C LYS A 54 8.90 8.17 -17.36
N ALA A 55 8.25 8.88 -16.43
CA ALA A 55 8.48 8.71 -15.00
C ALA A 55 8.14 7.27 -14.56
N PHE A 56 7.02 6.73 -15.04
CA PHE A 56 6.60 5.37 -14.75
C PHE A 56 7.57 4.32 -15.30
N LEU A 57 8.14 4.53 -16.49
CA LEU A 57 9.11 3.62 -17.10
C LEU A 57 10.38 3.46 -16.26
N VAL A 58 10.73 4.47 -15.45
CA VAL A 58 11.84 4.40 -14.50
C VAL A 58 11.36 3.82 -13.16
N ALA A 59 10.23 4.31 -12.63
CA ALA A 59 9.73 3.93 -11.31
C ALA A 59 9.28 2.45 -11.24
N GLY A 60 8.57 1.96 -12.26
CA GLY A 60 8.02 0.61 -12.31
C GLY A 60 9.08 -0.48 -12.18
N PRO A 61 10.09 -0.54 -13.08
CA PRO A 61 11.18 -1.50 -12.97
C PRO A 61 11.97 -1.37 -11.66
N THR A 62 12.16 -0.13 -11.17
CA THR A 62 12.83 0.10 -9.89
C THR A 62 12.06 -0.54 -8.74
N MET A 63 10.73 -0.40 -8.69
CA MET A 63 9.90 -1.08 -7.68
C MET A 63 10.03 -2.60 -7.77
N VAL A 64 9.96 -3.16 -8.99
CA VAL A 64 10.11 -4.62 -9.20
C VAL A 64 11.45 -5.13 -8.69
N ILE A 65 12.54 -4.44 -9.02
CA ILE A 65 13.89 -4.80 -8.56
C ILE A 65 13.99 -4.73 -7.04
N LEU A 66 13.46 -3.69 -6.42
CA LEU A 66 13.49 -3.53 -4.96
C LEU A 66 12.68 -4.63 -4.27
N TYR A 67 11.46 -4.90 -4.74
CA TYR A 67 10.57 -5.88 -4.11
C TYR A 67 11.11 -7.29 -4.29
N LEU A 68 11.57 -7.63 -5.49
CA LEU A 68 12.19 -8.92 -5.77
C LEU A 68 13.50 -9.08 -5.00
N GLY A 69 14.33 -8.03 -4.92
CA GLY A 69 15.58 -8.04 -4.16
C GLY A 69 15.34 -8.32 -2.67
N VAL A 70 14.40 -7.61 -2.06
CA VAL A 70 14.02 -7.84 -0.65
C VAL A 70 13.46 -9.26 -0.46
N ALA A 71 12.59 -9.73 -1.36
CA ALA A 71 12.03 -11.08 -1.28
C ALA A 71 13.12 -12.17 -1.38
N LEU A 72 14.04 -12.06 -2.34
CA LEU A 72 15.13 -13.02 -2.53
C LEU A 72 16.09 -13.05 -1.35
N VAL A 73 16.49 -11.88 -0.83
CA VAL A 73 17.38 -11.77 0.33
C VAL A 73 16.69 -12.30 1.58
N GLY A 74 15.43 -11.92 1.82
CA GLY A 74 14.65 -12.39 2.98
C GLY A 74 14.49 -13.90 2.97
N TYR A 75 14.09 -14.47 1.83
CA TYR A 75 13.93 -15.90 1.67
C TYR A 75 15.25 -16.66 1.79
N GLY A 76 16.33 -16.14 1.19
CA GLY A 76 17.67 -16.72 1.27
C GLY A 76 18.25 -16.74 2.69
N LEU A 77 17.88 -15.76 3.53
CA LEU A 77 18.25 -15.73 4.95
C LEU A 77 17.32 -16.58 5.84
N GLY A 78 16.33 -17.25 5.26
CA GLY A 78 15.39 -18.11 5.99
C GLY A 78 14.34 -17.34 6.80
N ALA A 79 13.97 -16.13 6.34
CA ALA A 79 12.78 -15.46 6.84
C ALA A 79 11.53 -16.19 6.33
N GLY A 80 10.96 -17.03 7.19
CA GLY A 80 9.74 -17.81 6.89
C GLY A 80 8.46 -17.21 7.48
N GLY A 81 8.55 -16.08 8.19
CA GLY A 81 7.42 -15.40 8.80
C GLY A 81 6.65 -14.50 7.83
N SER A 82 5.41 -14.18 8.18
CA SER A 82 4.57 -13.22 7.45
C SER A 82 5.10 -11.79 7.49
N ASP A 83 5.97 -11.47 8.46
CA ASP A 83 6.69 -10.21 8.58
C ASP A 83 8.21 -10.48 8.59
N LEU A 84 8.93 -9.74 7.75
CA LEU A 84 10.37 -9.81 7.63
C LEU A 84 11.06 -9.27 8.90
N ILE A 85 10.46 -8.29 9.57
CA ILE A 85 11.02 -7.67 10.77
C ILE A 85 10.92 -8.60 11.97
N ASP A 86 9.81 -9.31 12.12
CA ASP A 86 9.63 -10.31 13.19
C ASP A 86 10.62 -11.47 13.05
N SER A 87 11.09 -11.72 11.83
CA SER A 87 12.09 -12.75 11.54
C SER A 87 13.52 -12.35 11.94
N LEU A 88 13.78 -11.07 12.24
CA LEU A 88 15.09 -10.56 12.64
C LEU A 88 15.35 -10.79 14.13
N ARG A 89 16.62 -11.08 14.47
CA ARG A 89 17.02 -11.30 15.87
C ARG A 89 16.93 -10.01 16.68
N ALA A 90 16.45 -10.11 17.91
CA ALA A 90 16.43 -9.00 18.85
C ALA A 90 17.84 -8.42 19.05
N GLY A 91 18.01 -7.12 18.79
CA GLY A 91 19.29 -6.44 18.87
C GLY A 91 19.20 -4.94 18.54
N PRO A 92 20.31 -4.19 18.65
CA PRO A 92 20.34 -2.75 18.33
C PRO A 92 19.99 -2.47 16.87
N MET A 93 20.38 -3.37 15.95
CA MET A 93 20.03 -3.26 14.53
C MET A 93 18.50 -3.30 14.30
N LEU A 94 17.79 -4.20 14.99
CA LEU A 94 16.33 -4.28 14.92
C LEU A 94 15.67 -2.98 15.36
N ARG A 95 16.18 -2.33 16.42
CA ARG A 95 15.64 -1.05 16.91
C ARG A 95 15.80 0.06 15.88
N VAL A 96 16.95 0.13 15.21
CA VAL A 96 17.19 1.12 14.14
C VAL A 96 16.26 0.87 12.97
N LEU A 97 16.14 -0.38 12.51
CA LEU A 97 15.24 -0.73 11.41
C LEU A 97 13.78 -0.44 11.74
N ALA A 98 13.33 -0.80 12.95
CA ALA A 98 11.98 -0.50 13.41
C ALA A 98 11.72 1.01 13.49
N ALA A 99 12.71 1.80 13.94
CA ALA A 99 12.60 3.26 13.95
C ALA A 99 12.53 3.85 12.53
N MET A 100 13.34 3.36 11.59
CA MET A 100 13.29 3.78 10.19
C MET A 100 11.95 3.43 9.55
N LEU A 101 11.43 2.22 9.80
CA LEU A 101 10.11 1.83 9.31
C LEU A 101 9.02 2.71 9.93
N ALA A 102 9.08 2.99 11.23
CA ALA A 102 8.11 3.85 11.90
C ALA A 102 8.09 5.26 11.28
N VAL A 103 9.26 5.83 10.98
CA VAL A 103 9.37 7.12 10.28
C VAL A 103 8.79 7.03 8.87
N HIS A 104 9.13 5.99 8.11
CA HIS A 104 8.59 5.77 6.76
C HIS A 104 7.06 5.69 6.77
N VAL A 105 6.48 4.87 7.64
CA VAL A 105 5.03 4.69 7.77
C VAL A 105 4.36 5.99 8.21
N ALA A 106 4.96 6.76 9.13
CA ALA A 106 4.43 8.05 9.56
C ALA A 106 4.35 9.06 8.41
N ILE A 107 5.39 9.12 7.56
CA ILE A 107 5.40 10.01 6.39
C ILE A 107 4.36 9.54 5.36
N ALA A 108 4.34 8.25 5.02
CA ALA A 108 3.38 7.69 4.07
C ALA A 108 1.93 7.88 4.52
N TYR A 109 1.65 7.69 5.81
CA TYR A 109 0.34 7.98 6.41
C TYR A 109 -0.01 9.45 6.27
N THR A 110 0.92 10.37 6.55
CA THR A 110 0.64 11.81 6.47
C THR A 110 0.26 12.24 5.06
N VAL A 111 1.00 11.79 4.04
CA VAL A 111 0.72 12.12 2.63
C VAL A 111 -0.66 11.61 2.21
N THR A 112 -0.96 10.35 2.51
CA THR A 112 -2.25 9.73 2.14
C THR A 112 -3.43 10.32 2.93
N ASN A 113 -3.23 10.61 4.21
CA ASN A 113 -4.24 11.22 5.07
C ASN A 113 -4.63 12.63 4.61
N VAL A 114 -3.69 13.44 4.09
CA VAL A 114 -4.01 14.78 3.56
C VAL A 114 -5.00 14.68 2.40
N VAL A 115 -4.77 13.77 1.45
CA VAL A 115 -5.67 13.58 0.29
C VAL A 115 -7.06 13.15 0.76
N LEU A 116 -7.12 12.16 1.65
CA LEU A 116 -8.40 11.65 2.17
C LEU A 116 -9.14 12.71 2.99
N THR A 117 -8.44 13.48 3.81
CA THR A 117 -9.02 14.56 4.61
C THR A 117 -9.59 15.66 3.72
N ARG A 118 -8.88 16.07 2.65
CA ARG A 118 -9.38 17.05 1.68
C ARG A 118 -10.64 16.55 0.97
N TYR A 119 -10.65 15.29 0.55
CA TYR A 119 -11.81 14.66 -0.08
C TYR A 119 -13.03 14.63 0.86
N LEU A 120 -12.84 14.20 2.11
CA LEU A 120 -13.91 14.15 3.12
C LEU A 120 -14.43 15.55 3.44
N HIS A 121 -13.55 16.53 3.62
CA HIS A 121 -13.97 17.92 3.85
C HIS A 121 -14.72 18.49 2.65
N GLY A 122 -14.26 18.24 1.42
CA GLY A 122 -14.94 18.65 0.19
C GLY A 122 -16.34 18.04 0.01
N SER A 123 -16.57 16.87 0.62
CA SER A 123 -17.87 16.18 0.56
C SER A 123 -18.89 16.69 1.59
N LEU A 124 -18.47 17.55 2.53
CA LEU A 124 -19.36 18.10 3.56
C LEU A 124 -20.12 19.34 3.06
N PRO A 125 -21.38 19.56 3.50
CA PRO A 125 -22.12 20.78 3.18
C PRO A 125 -21.40 22.03 3.73
N GLY A 126 -21.15 23.02 2.87
CA GLY A 126 -20.39 24.23 3.23
C GLY A 126 -18.88 24.00 3.31
N ALA A 127 -18.34 23.15 2.43
CA ALA A 127 -16.92 22.86 2.32
C ALA A 127 -16.11 24.10 1.90
N ASP A 128 -15.14 24.46 2.73
CA ASP A 128 -14.23 25.59 2.53
C ASP A 128 -12.79 25.07 2.44
N VAL A 129 -12.56 24.11 1.54
CA VAL A 129 -11.34 23.27 1.50
C VAL A 129 -10.07 24.12 1.33
N ASP A 130 -10.13 25.20 0.54
CA ASP A 130 -8.99 26.08 0.26
C ASP A 130 -9.01 27.38 1.08
N ALA A 131 -10.03 27.56 1.94
CA ALA A 131 -10.15 28.77 2.72
C ALA A 131 -9.16 28.80 3.89
N ARG A 132 -8.51 29.95 4.09
CA ARG A 132 -7.44 30.13 5.09
C ARG A 132 -7.93 30.75 6.40
N HIS A 133 -9.09 30.32 6.89
CA HIS A 133 -9.63 30.77 8.18
C HIS A 133 -9.58 29.65 9.23
N ALA A 134 -9.52 30.04 10.51
CA ALA A 134 -9.38 29.11 11.64
C ALA A 134 -10.42 27.96 11.63
N MET A 135 -11.67 28.25 11.21
CA MET A 135 -12.72 27.22 11.10
C MET A 135 -12.41 26.15 10.04
N SER A 136 -11.76 26.50 8.92
CA SER A 136 -11.40 25.53 7.88
C SER A 136 -10.27 24.62 8.36
N TYR A 137 -9.27 25.18 9.04
CA TYR A 137 -8.21 24.40 9.69
C TYR A 137 -8.76 23.47 10.78
N LEU A 138 -9.73 23.93 11.57
CA LEU A 138 -10.38 23.10 12.59
C LEU A 138 -11.16 21.94 11.97
N ARG A 139 -11.91 22.18 10.89
CA ARG A 139 -12.64 21.13 10.16
C ARG A 139 -11.69 20.11 9.53
N HIS A 140 -10.61 20.57 8.89
CA HIS A 140 -9.55 19.68 8.40
C HIS A 140 -8.94 18.84 9.52
N GLY A 141 -8.58 19.48 10.64
CA GLY A 141 -8.02 18.80 11.80
C GLY A 141 -8.99 17.76 12.38
N ALA A 142 -10.29 18.08 12.46
CA ALA A 142 -11.32 17.16 12.94
C ALA A 142 -11.44 15.93 12.04
N CYS A 143 -11.48 16.10 10.73
CA CYS A 143 -11.49 14.99 9.77
C CYS A 143 -10.21 14.12 9.89
N ALA A 144 -9.04 14.74 10.00
CA ALA A 144 -7.77 14.02 10.15
C ALA A 144 -7.71 13.23 11.47
N VAL A 145 -8.17 13.81 12.58
CA VAL A 145 -8.24 13.12 13.87
C VAL A 145 -9.26 11.98 13.83
N ALA A 146 -10.42 12.18 13.20
CA ALA A 146 -11.41 11.12 13.03
C ALA A 146 -10.84 9.92 12.26
N LEU A 147 -10.11 10.18 11.17
CA LEU A 147 -9.40 9.15 10.41
C LEU A 147 -8.35 8.43 11.27
N LEU A 148 -7.53 9.17 12.02
CA LEU A 148 -6.52 8.59 12.90
C LEU A 148 -7.13 7.70 13.98
N VAL A 149 -8.21 8.15 14.62
CA VAL A 149 -8.94 7.39 15.65
C VAL A 149 -9.56 6.14 15.03
N SER A 150 -10.14 6.22 13.83
CA SER A 150 -10.67 5.05 13.14
C SER A 150 -9.57 4.00 12.86
N GLY A 151 -8.41 4.45 12.39
CA GLY A 151 -7.25 3.59 12.15
C GLY A 151 -6.73 2.96 13.44
N PHE A 152 -6.73 3.69 14.55
CA PHE A 152 -6.38 3.16 15.87
C PHE A 152 -7.29 2.00 16.30
N PHE A 153 -8.61 2.13 16.10
CA PHE A 153 -9.54 1.05 16.43
C PHE A 153 -9.34 -0.18 15.53
N VAL A 154 -9.13 0.02 14.22
CA VAL A 154 -8.83 -1.08 13.29
C VAL A 154 -7.54 -1.79 13.70
N ALA A 155 -6.48 -1.04 14.00
CA ALA A 155 -5.19 -1.59 14.41
C ALA A 155 -5.27 -2.41 15.72
N ASN A 156 -6.10 -2.01 16.67
CA ASN A 156 -6.31 -2.78 17.91
C ASN A 156 -7.23 -3.99 17.72
N SER A 157 -8.09 -3.98 16.69
CA SER A 157 -9.06 -5.06 16.45
C SER A 157 -8.48 -6.19 15.60
N ILE A 158 -7.53 -5.90 14.70
CA ILE A 158 -7.00 -6.86 13.72
C ILE A 158 -5.50 -7.11 13.99
N PRO A 159 -5.14 -8.25 14.62
CA PRO A 159 -3.74 -8.58 14.92
C PRO A 159 -2.97 -9.18 13.74
N PHE A 160 -3.60 -9.42 12.59
CA PHE A 160 -3.01 -10.07 11.42
C PHE A 160 -2.97 -9.14 10.19
N PHE A 161 -1.91 -8.36 10.08
CA PHE A 161 -1.71 -7.37 9.01
C PHE A 161 -1.70 -7.99 7.59
N ASN A 162 -1.02 -9.12 7.41
CA ASN A 162 -0.87 -9.78 6.11
C ASN A 162 -2.22 -10.23 5.50
N GLN A 163 -3.10 -10.82 6.30
CA GLN A 163 -4.43 -11.23 5.82
C GLN A 163 -5.30 -10.03 5.47
N MET A 164 -5.21 -8.95 6.25
CA MET A 164 -5.92 -7.69 5.97
C MET A 164 -5.46 -7.08 4.63
N MET A 165 -4.16 -7.01 4.39
CA MET A 165 -3.61 -6.55 3.10
C MET A 165 -4.11 -7.40 1.93
N GLY A 166 -4.11 -8.73 2.08
CA GLY A 166 -4.61 -9.64 1.05
C GLY A 166 -6.09 -9.40 0.72
N VAL A 167 -6.93 -9.21 1.73
CA VAL A 167 -8.36 -8.89 1.53
C VAL A 167 -8.54 -7.54 0.84
N ILE A 168 -7.82 -6.50 1.28
CA ILE A 168 -7.89 -5.16 0.64
C ILE A 168 -7.37 -5.24 -0.80
N GLY A 169 -6.28 -5.96 -1.03
CA GLY A 169 -5.68 -6.20 -2.34
C GLY A 169 -6.63 -6.90 -3.31
N GLY A 170 -7.25 -7.99 -2.86
CA GLY A 170 -8.18 -8.76 -3.68
C GLY A 170 -9.50 -8.03 -3.95
N LEU A 171 -10.09 -7.40 -2.92
CA LEU A 171 -11.44 -6.84 -3.01
C LEU A 171 -11.47 -5.42 -3.57
N LEU A 172 -10.50 -4.58 -3.21
CA LEU A 172 -10.48 -3.17 -3.61
C LEU A 172 -9.45 -2.93 -4.71
N ALA A 173 -8.18 -3.27 -4.47
CA ALA A 173 -7.12 -2.96 -5.42
C ALA A 173 -7.30 -3.73 -6.74
N GLY A 174 -7.65 -5.01 -6.70
CA GLY A 174 -7.84 -5.84 -7.89
C GLY A 174 -8.86 -5.26 -8.88
N PRO A 175 -10.13 -5.05 -8.48
CA PRO A 175 -11.14 -4.45 -9.34
C PRO A 175 -10.75 -3.07 -9.88
N ILE A 176 -10.20 -2.19 -9.02
CA ILE A 176 -9.79 -0.84 -9.44
C ILE A 176 -8.63 -0.88 -10.44
N SER A 177 -7.70 -1.82 -10.28
CA SER A 177 -6.50 -1.91 -11.12
C SER A 177 -6.76 -2.62 -12.44
N PHE A 178 -7.63 -3.62 -12.45
CA PHE A 178 -7.84 -4.49 -13.62
C PHE A 178 -9.18 -4.25 -14.30
N LEU A 179 -10.28 -4.16 -13.56
CA LEU A 179 -11.62 -4.07 -14.16
C LEU A 179 -11.95 -2.65 -14.62
N LEU A 180 -11.59 -1.63 -13.83
CA LEU A 180 -11.93 -0.24 -14.14
C LEU A 180 -11.27 0.26 -15.44
N PRO A 181 -9.96 0.04 -15.70
CA PRO A 181 -9.34 0.47 -16.97
C PRO A 181 -9.92 -0.27 -18.18
N ILE A 182 -10.21 -1.56 -18.05
CA ILE A 182 -10.84 -2.34 -19.11
C ILE A 182 -12.24 -1.78 -19.42
N GLY A 183 -13.03 -1.51 -18.37
CA GLY A 183 -14.35 -0.91 -18.51
C GLY A 183 -14.29 0.43 -19.24
N LEU A 184 -13.42 1.35 -18.80
CA LEU A 184 -13.24 2.66 -19.43
C LEU A 184 -12.77 2.56 -20.88
N TYR A 185 -11.87 1.62 -21.18
CA TYR A 185 -11.41 1.39 -22.55
C TYR A 185 -12.52 0.87 -23.45
N LEU A 186 -13.33 -0.10 -22.98
CA LEU A 186 -14.43 -0.65 -23.75
C LEU A 186 -15.53 0.37 -24.00
N THR A 187 -15.84 1.24 -23.02
CA THR A 187 -16.81 2.34 -23.23
C THR A 187 -16.28 3.36 -24.23
N ALA A 188 -15.01 3.78 -24.11
CA ALA A 188 -14.42 4.73 -25.04
C ALA A 188 -14.34 4.18 -26.47
N LEU A 189 -14.03 2.90 -26.63
CA LEU A 189 -14.03 2.22 -27.92
C LEU A 189 -15.45 2.14 -28.51
N GLY A 190 -16.45 1.85 -27.67
CA GLY A 190 -17.85 1.81 -28.08
C GLY A 190 -18.37 3.16 -28.57
N ASP A 191 -17.95 4.25 -27.92
CA ASP A 191 -18.29 5.62 -28.36
C ASP A 191 -17.60 5.95 -29.69
N HIS A 192 -16.32 5.60 -29.84
CA HIS A 192 -15.59 5.84 -31.09
C HIS A 192 -16.14 5.05 -32.30
N LEU A 193 -16.75 3.88 -32.08
CA LEU A 193 -17.39 3.09 -33.14
C LEU A 193 -18.81 3.58 -33.49
N ARG A 194 -19.39 4.48 -32.68
CA ARG A 194 -20.71 5.08 -32.93
C ARG A 194 -20.64 6.39 -33.71
N ASP A 195 -19.48 7.04 -33.71
CA ASP A 195 -19.14 8.21 -34.52
C ASP A 195 -18.65 7.80 -35.93
#